data_AF-A0A2G6UD52-F1
#
_entry.id   AF-A0A2G6UD52-F1
#
_cell.length_a   1.000
_cell.length_b   1.000
_cell.length_c   1.000
_cell.angle_alpha   90.00
_cell.angle_beta   90.00
_cell.angle_gamma   90.00
#
_symmetry.space_group_name_H-M   'P 1'
#
loop_
_entity.id
_entity.type
_entity.pdbx_description
1 polymer ?
#
loop_
_entity_poly.entity_id
_entity_poly.type
_entity_poly.pdbx_seq_one_letter_code
_entity_poly.pdbx_strand_id
1 'polypeptide(L)'
;MKIKASAVLFFVISCFHAQEITDEDAFEKCRKENSRRTCLSDKDKDLIVFYLDGCPDVQGLAEHKGCPDTDGDGIPDKEDLCSEVAGPLENKGGPWPDADGDGIPDKNDACPAVNGPAENNGCPWPDTDGDGIPDKDDPCPTGNINGCYHNNCSEVYKKEEERLENFKNESKDVNFEKLTNKIISDIDKSFYLDKDLIVLTSYILAIEAKAGDCRRENPAPVYNGKNFWTIDAINQISDLLRKNISLGSAYQSFSSPDIDIEYNSDFSLKNVSKFAYKKNIKHLQTLKKVNQSEGFTDNYGMLMITFTNELGNIVKVHYTYILINRAKPFRKKEVHIVYQYLSNDWKILETKEEEKKIKIDED
;
A
#
# COMPACT_ATOMS: atom_id res chain seq x y z
N MET A 1 -18.18 27.31 96.44
CA MET A 1 -16.95 27.01 97.22
C MET A 1 -17.04 25.61 97.81
N LYS A 2 -16.35 24.64 97.19
CA LYS A 2 -15.61 23.52 97.80
C LYS A 2 -15.36 22.45 96.72
N ILE A 3 -14.09 22.40 96.33
CA ILE A 3 -13.45 21.41 95.47
C ILE A 3 -13.35 20.10 96.26
N LYS A 4 -13.59 18.96 95.61
CA LYS A 4 -12.87 17.72 95.90
C LYS A 4 -12.54 17.01 94.60
N ALA A 5 -11.24 16.93 94.34
CA ALA A 5 -10.65 16.13 93.28
C ALA A 5 -10.80 14.63 93.59
N SER A 6 -10.91 13.81 92.54
CA SER A 6 -10.35 12.46 92.58
C SER A 6 -10.12 11.90 91.18
N ALA A 7 -8.84 11.62 90.95
CA ALA A 7 -8.30 10.52 90.18
C ALA A 7 -8.72 10.40 88.70
N VAL A 8 -7.87 11.01 87.88
CA VAL A 8 -7.51 10.51 86.55
C VAL A 8 -7.11 9.04 86.66
N LEU A 9 -7.88 8.15 86.02
CA LEU A 9 -7.44 6.82 85.65
C LEU A 9 -7.65 6.67 84.14
N PHE A 10 -6.66 7.10 83.37
CA PHE A 10 -6.53 6.72 81.96
C PHE A 10 -6.25 5.22 81.94
N PHE A 11 -7.30 4.42 81.84
CA PHE A 11 -7.18 3.03 81.43
C PHE A 11 -6.86 3.06 79.93
N VAL A 12 -5.57 3.03 79.62
CA VAL A 12 -5.08 2.68 78.29
C VAL A 12 -5.46 1.22 78.09
N ILE A 13 -6.68 0.99 77.58
CA ILE A 13 -7.07 -0.30 77.05
C ILE A 13 -6.28 -0.44 75.75
N SER A 14 -5.07 -0.95 75.86
CA SER A 14 -4.40 -1.63 74.76
C SER A 14 -5.26 -2.86 74.45
N CYS A 15 -6.26 -2.68 73.57
CA CYS A 15 -6.85 -3.81 72.87
C CYS A 15 -5.75 -4.38 71.99
N PHE A 16 -5.00 -5.33 72.57
CA PHE A 16 -4.40 -6.42 71.83
C PHE A 16 -5.53 -7.01 70.99
N HIS A 17 -5.63 -6.60 69.74
CA HIS A 17 -6.44 -7.30 68.77
C HIS A 17 -5.72 -8.64 68.59
N ALA A 18 -6.24 -9.67 69.24
CA ALA A 18 -5.89 -11.03 68.85
C ALA A 18 -6.26 -11.13 67.37
N GLN A 19 -5.27 -11.30 66.49
CA GLN A 19 -5.52 -11.63 65.09
C GLN A 19 -6.37 -12.90 65.09
N GLU A 20 -7.63 -12.75 64.69
CA GLU A 20 -8.55 -13.84 64.54
C GLU A 20 -8.03 -14.74 63.42
N ILE A 21 -7.79 -16.02 63.73
CA ILE A 21 -7.34 -16.99 62.74
C ILE A 21 -8.54 -17.29 61.86
N THR A 22 -8.45 -16.91 60.59
CA THR A 22 -9.58 -17.01 59.64
C THR A 22 -9.70 -18.38 58.96
N ASP A 23 -8.62 -19.17 58.95
CA ASP A 23 -8.55 -20.53 58.42
C ASP A 23 -7.72 -21.39 59.39
N GLU A 24 -8.42 -22.10 60.29
CA GLU A 24 -7.81 -22.89 61.36
C GLU A 24 -7.01 -24.07 60.81
N ASP A 25 -7.50 -24.71 59.74
CA ASP A 25 -6.84 -25.86 59.10
C ASP A 25 -5.52 -25.45 58.42
N ALA A 26 -5.52 -24.35 57.65
CA ALA A 26 -4.31 -23.82 57.02
C ALA A 26 -3.28 -23.37 58.07
N PHE A 27 -3.75 -22.75 59.14
CA PHE A 27 -2.89 -22.33 60.24
C PHE A 27 -2.28 -23.53 60.98
N GLU A 28 -3.06 -24.55 61.31
CA GLU A 28 -2.55 -25.79 61.92
C GLU A 28 -1.53 -26.48 61.00
N LYS A 29 -1.77 -26.52 59.70
CA LYS A 29 -0.84 -27.06 58.71
C LYS A 29 0.49 -26.29 58.74
N CYS A 30 0.46 -24.96 58.70
CA CYS A 30 1.67 -24.14 58.82
C CYS A 30 2.43 -24.43 60.13
N ARG A 31 1.71 -24.56 61.25
CA ARG A 31 2.29 -24.78 62.58
C ARG A 31 3.01 -26.11 62.75
N LYS A 32 2.73 -27.11 61.90
CA LYS A 32 3.46 -28.39 61.88
C LYS A 32 4.89 -28.23 61.40
N GLU A 33 5.14 -27.24 60.54
CA GLU A 33 6.44 -27.03 59.88
C GLU A 33 7.14 -25.75 60.35
N ASN A 34 6.38 -24.78 60.87
CA ASN A 34 6.87 -23.43 61.19
C ASN A 34 6.45 -22.95 62.60
N SER A 35 7.17 -21.93 63.10
CA SER A 35 6.86 -21.30 64.39
C SER A 35 5.54 -20.50 64.32
N ARG A 36 4.86 -20.32 65.46
CA ARG A 36 3.63 -19.51 65.54
C ARG A 36 3.86 -18.09 65.06
N ARG A 37 5.02 -17.52 65.38
CA ARG A 37 5.40 -16.18 64.94
C ARG A 37 5.55 -16.12 63.42
N THR A 38 6.16 -17.14 62.82
CA THR A 38 6.34 -17.24 61.36
C THR A 38 5.00 -17.34 60.66
N CYS A 39 4.10 -18.23 61.12
CA CYS A 39 2.79 -18.37 60.50
C CYS A 39 1.97 -17.06 60.55
N LEU A 40 2.08 -16.29 61.64
CA LEU A 40 1.37 -15.01 61.80
C LEU A 40 2.12 -13.79 61.25
N SER A 41 3.33 -13.96 60.72
CA SER A 41 4.06 -12.86 60.09
C SER A 41 3.62 -12.67 58.64
N ASP A 42 3.84 -11.48 58.12
CA ASP A 42 3.82 -11.17 56.69
C ASP A 42 5.30 -10.98 56.28
N LYS A 43 5.81 -11.89 55.44
CA LYS A 43 7.25 -12.07 55.23
C LYS A 43 7.77 -11.18 54.09
N ASP A 44 7.04 -11.11 52.98
CA ASP A 44 7.36 -10.32 51.80
C ASP A 44 6.62 -8.98 51.75
N LYS A 45 5.70 -8.72 52.68
CA LYS A 45 4.99 -7.45 52.89
C LYS A 45 3.97 -7.12 51.81
N ASP A 46 3.27 -8.14 51.33
CA ASP A 46 2.18 -8.03 50.36
C ASP A 46 0.79 -7.86 51.01
N LEU A 47 0.75 -7.77 52.35
CA LEU A 47 -0.44 -7.67 53.21
C LEU A 47 -1.20 -8.99 53.40
N ILE A 48 -0.61 -10.12 53.00
CA ILE A 48 -1.11 -11.46 53.25
C ILE A 48 -0.20 -12.14 54.29
N VAL A 49 -0.85 -12.76 55.27
CA VAL A 49 -0.12 -13.46 56.33
C VAL A 49 0.45 -14.78 55.80
N PHE A 50 1.66 -15.12 56.23
CA PHE A 50 2.47 -16.26 55.74
C PHE A 50 1.72 -17.59 55.65
N TYR A 51 0.74 -17.85 56.54
CA TYR A 51 -0.02 -19.11 56.51
C TYR A 51 -1.14 -19.15 55.45
N LEU A 52 -1.55 -17.99 54.92
CA LEU A 52 -2.52 -17.85 53.83
C LEU A 52 -1.87 -17.51 52.49
N ASP A 53 -0.62 -17.08 52.53
CA ASP A 53 0.17 -16.65 51.39
C ASP A 53 0.64 -17.86 50.56
N GLY A 54 0.30 -17.84 49.28
CA GLY A 54 0.67 -18.84 48.30
C GLY A 54 2.09 -18.66 47.76
N CYS A 55 2.72 -17.50 47.97
CA CYS A 55 4.07 -17.15 47.53
C CYS A 55 4.85 -16.36 48.60
N PRO A 56 5.13 -16.93 49.79
CA PRO A 56 5.56 -16.17 50.99
C PRO A 56 6.92 -15.45 50.94
N ASP A 57 7.60 -15.51 49.81
CA ASP A 57 8.91 -14.92 49.57
C ASP A 57 8.89 -13.84 48.48
N VAL A 58 7.76 -13.64 47.80
CA VAL A 58 7.63 -12.78 46.63
C VAL A 58 6.28 -12.08 46.67
N GLN A 59 6.32 -10.75 46.74
CA GLN A 59 5.11 -9.92 46.77
C GLN A 59 4.16 -10.24 45.62
N GLY A 60 2.87 -10.36 45.94
CA GLY A 60 1.85 -10.61 44.94
C GLY A 60 0.50 -9.98 45.22
N LEU A 61 -0.48 -10.40 44.43
CA LEU A 61 -1.83 -9.84 44.45
C LEU A 61 -2.73 -10.63 45.41
N ALA A 62 -3.60 -9.92 46.14
CA ALA A 62 -4.57 -10.54 47.04
C ALA A 62 -5.51 -11.52 46.34
N GLU A 63 -5.88 -11.25 45.08
CA GLU A 63 -6.69 -12.12 44.23
C GLU A 63 -6.01 -13.47 43.96
N HIS A 64 -4.67 -13.50 43.94
CA HIS A 64 -3.84 -14.67 43.71
C HIS A 64 -3.21 -15.23 44.99
N LYS A 65 -3.80 -14.90 46.15
CA LYS A 65 -3.30 -15.31 47.48
C LYS A 65 -1.83 -14.94 47.68
N GLY A 66 -1.43 -13.76 47.23
CA GLY A 66 -0.08 -13.23 47.49
C GLY A 66 0.96 -13.64 46.48
N CYS A 67 0.53 -14.30 45.39
CA CYS A 67 1.40 -14.59 44.25
C CYS A 67 1.38 -13.46 43.20
N PRO A 68 2.51 -13.16 42.57
CA PRO A 68 2.57 -12.24 41.45
C PRO A 68 1.89 -12.81 40.20
N ASP A 69 1.41 -11.92 39.35
CA ASP A 69 0.96 -12.12 37.97
C ASP A 69 1.64 -11.00 37.17
N THR A 70 2.75 -11.34 36.52
CA THR A 70 3.71 -10.38 35.97
C THR A 70 3.22 -9.77 34.65
N ASP A 71 2.52 -10.54 33.81
CA ASP A 71 2.00 -10.06 32.53
C ASP A 71 0.51 -9.66 32.57
N GLY A 72 -0.19 -9.97 33.67
CA GLY A 72 -1.53 -9.50 33.95
C GLY A 72 -2.61 -10.26 33.18
N ASP A 73 -2.37 -11.50 32.77
CA ASP A 73 -3.35 -12.33 32.07
C ASP A 73 -4.38 -13.01 33.00
N GLY A 74 -4.19 -12.87 34.32
CA GLY A 74 -5.05 -13.42 35.37
C GLY A 74 -4.60 -14.78 35.88
N ILE A 75 -3.44 -15.29 35.46
CA ILE A 75 -2.82 -16.52 35.95
C ILE A 75 -1.57 -16.16 36.76
N PRO A 76 -1.45 -16.60 38.02
CA PRO A 76 -0.25 -16.32 38.80
C PRO A 76 1.01 -16.93 38.16
N ASP A 77 2.16 -16.26 38.24
CA ASP A 77 3.43 -16.65 37.57
C ASP A 77 3.83 -18.12 37.78
N LYS A 78 3.50 -18.69 38.95
CA LYS A 78 3.81 -20.08 39.31
C LYS A 78 2.95 -21.12 38.57
N GLU A 79 1.80 -20.70 38.05
CA GLU A 79 0.80 -21.51 37.33
C GLU A 79 0.77 -21.17 35.83
N ASP A 80 1.40 -20.06 35.44
CA ASP A 80 1.55 -19.58 34.08
C ASP A 80 2.69 -20.30 33.33
N LEU A 81 2.41 -20.73 32.11
CA LEU A 81 3.38 -21.32 31.20
C LEU A 81 4.38 -20.27 30.67
N CYS A 82 3.97 -19.01 30.56
CA CYS A 82 4.72 -17.91 29.96
C CYS A 82 4.54 -16.60 30.74
N SER A 83 4.93 -16.59 32.02
CA SER A 83 4.76 -15.48 32.99
C SER A 83 5.26 -14.07 32.58
N GLU A 84 5.85 -13.88 31.41
CA GLU A 84 6.25 -12.56 30.89
C GLU A 84 5.43 -12.15 29.64
N VAL A 85 4.54 -13.01 29.15
CA VAL A 85 3.82 -12.84 27.89
C VAL A 85 2.39 -13.35 28.05
N ALA A 86 1.48 -12.40 28.25
CA ALA A 86 0.06 -12.69 28.49
C ALA A 86 -0.55 -13.64 27.45
N GLY A 87 -1.30 -14.62 27.92
CA GLY A 87 -1.96 -15.59 27.07
C GLY A 87 -3.33 -16.05 27.58
N PRO A 88 -4.02 -16.88 26.78
CA PRO A 88 -5.32 -17.38 27.16
C PRO A 88 -5.24 -18.44 28.27
N LEU A 89 -6.24 -18.47 29.15
CA LEU A 89 -6.40 -19.50 30.18
C LEU A 89 -6.44 -20.91 29.59
N GLU A 90 -7.02 -21.08 28.40
CA GLU A 90 -7.06 -22.36 27.70
C GLU A 90 -5.67 -22.91 27.36
N ASN A 91 -4.66 -22.05 27.29
CA ASN A 91 -3.25 -22.41 27.06
C ASN A 91 -2.36 -22.13 28.28
N LYS A 92 -2.95 -22.01 29.47
CA LYS A 92 -2.24 -21.76 30.73
C LYS A 92 -1.35 -20.51 30.67
N GLY A 93 -1.86 -19.44 30.07
CA GLY A 93 -1.17 -18.15 29.99
C GLY A 93 -0.08 -18.07 28.92
N GLY A 94 0.21 -19.17 28.24
CA GLY A 94 1.06 -19.13 27.04
C GLY A 94 0.33 -18.63 25.80
N PRO A 95 0.95 -17.84 24.91
CA PRO A 95 0.43 -17.65 23.56
C PRO A 95 0.38 -19.00 22.83
N TRP A 96 -0.58 -19.15 21.91
CA TRP A 96 -0.59 -20.34 21.04
C TRP A 96 0.59 -20.29 20.06
N PRO A 97 1.30 -21.40 19.83
CA PRO A 97 2.33 -21.46 18.79
C PRO A 97 1.77 -21.15 17.41
N ASP A 98 2.60 -20.53 16.59
CA ASP A 98 2.41 -20.24 15.17
C ASP A 98 3.77 -20.51 14.52
N ALA A 99 3.95 -21.73 14.01
CA ALA A 99 5.25 -22.27 13.65
C ALA A 99 5.81 -21.73 12.34
N ASP A 100 4.95 -21.29 11.42
CA ASP A 100 5.37 -20.67 10.16
C ASP A 100 5.23 -19.14 10.14
N GLY A 101 4.49 -18.57 11.08
CA GLY A 101 4.39 -17.13 11.29
C GLY A 101 3.37 -16.46 10.37
N ASP A 102 2.37 -17.19 9.87
CA ASP A 102 1.33 -16.63 9.01
C ASP A 102 0.22 -15.85 9.77
N GLY A 103 0.27 -15.91 11.10
CA GLY A 103 -0.66 -15.24 12.01
C GLY A 103 -1.84 -16.11 12.44
N ILE A 104 -1.89 -17.38 12.02
CA ILE A 104 -2.89 -18.37 12.42
C ILE A 104 -2.23 -19.36 13.36
N PRO A 105 -2.71 -19.51 14.61
CA PRO A 105 -2.12 -20.49 15.52
C PRO A 105 -2.19 -21.91 14.96
N ASP A 106 -1.15 -22.74 15.21
CA ASP A 106 -1.01 -24.10 14.68
C ASP A 106 -2.26 -24.98 14.86
N LYS A 107 -3.00 -24.76 15.95
CA LYS A 107 -4.24 -25.49 16.26
C LYS A 107 -5.42 -25.17 15.33
N ASN A 108 -5.35 -24.03 14.64
CA ASN A 108 -6.37 -23.50 13.73
C ASN A 108 -5.85 -23.45 12.27
N ASP A 109 -4.57 -23.74 12.06
CA ASP A 109 -3.92 -23.76 10.77
C ASP A 109 -4.02 -25.18 10.14
N ALA A 110 -4.46 -25.26 8.90
CA ALA A 110 -4.53 -26.50 8.14
C ALA A 110 -3.16 -26.92 7.57
N CYS A 111 -2.19 -26.00 7.48
CA CYS A 111 -0.83 -26.20 7.02
C CYS A 111 0.23 -25.59 7.97
N PRO A 112 0.37 -26.05 9.24
CA PRO A 112 1.21 -25.42 10.29
C PRO A 112 2.72 -25.29 10.04
N ALA A 113 3.22 -25.66 8.87
CA ALA A 113 4.63 -25.60 8.51
C ALA A 113 4.87 -24.79 7.23
N VAL A 114 3.82 -24.25 6.61
CA VAL A 114 3.88 -23.58 5.31
C VAL A 114 2.90 -22.41 5.29
N ASN A 115 3.45 -21.21 5.42
CA ASN A 115 2.69 -19.97 5.43
C ASN A 115 1.56 -19.93 4.38
N GLY A 116 0.36 -19.55 4.81
CA GLY A 116 -0.75 -19.34 3.90
C GLY A 116 -1.71 -18.23 4.35
N PRO A 117 -2.63 -17.81 3.46
CA PRO A 117 -3.64 -16.83 3.81
C PRO A 117 -4.72 -17.40 4.74
N ALA A 118 -5.28 -16.53 5.59
CA ALA A 118 -6.42 -16.87 6.46
C ALA A 118 -7.65 -17.33 5.67
N GLU A 119 -7.85 -16.83 4.45
CA GLU A 119 -8.93 -17.25 3.55
C GLU A 119 -8.83 -18.73 3.15
N ASN A 120 -7.64 -19.34 3.26
CA ASN A 120 -7.41 -20.75 2.98
C ASN A 120 -6.94 -21.52 4.22
N ASN A 121 -7.30 -21.05 5.42
CA ASN A 121 -6.96 -21.65 6.71
C ASN A 121 -5.45 -21.93 6.86
N GLY A 122 -4.61 -20.96 6.46
CA GLY A 122 -3.16 -21.03 6.62
C GLY A 122 -2.44 -21.90 5.59
N CYS A 123 -3.16 -22.43 4.59
CA CYS A 123 -2.52 -23.15 3.48
C CYS A 123 -2.28 -22.24 2.27
N PRO A 124 -1.13 -22.32 1.58
CA PRO A 124 -0.99 -21.71 0.26
C PRO A 124 -2.00 -22.31 -0.71
N TRP A 125 -2.47 -21.50 -1.67
CA TRP A 125 -3.31 -22.00 -2.75
C TRP A 125 -2.48 -22.86 -3.72
N PRO A 126 -3.04 -23.95 -4.28
CA PRO A 126 -2.37 -24.72 -5.32
C PRO A 126 -1.99 -23.85 -6.53
N ASP A 127 -0.85 -24.15 -7.15
CA ASP A 127 -0.37 -23.59 -8.41
C ASP A 127 0.14 -24.79 -9.22
N THR A 128 -0.75 -25.35 -10.04
CA THR A 128 -0.57 -26.65 -10.69
C THR A 128 0.47 -26.61 -11.80
N ASP A 129 0.62 -25.48 -12.50
CA ASP A 129 1.63 -25.32 -13.56
C ASP A 129 2.88 -24.55 -13.14
N GLY A 130 2.88 -23.98 -11.93
CA GLY A 130 4.04 -23.36 -11.30
C GLY A 130 4.40 -22.01 -11.92
N ASP A 131 3.44 -21.31 -12.52
CA ASP A 131 3.65 -20.00 -13.17
C ASP A 131 3.62 -18.83 -12.17
N GLY A 132 3.31 -19.09 -10.90
CA GLY A 132 3.26 -18.12 -9.81
C GLY A 132 1.88 -17.50 -9.60
N ILE A 133 0.85 -17.93 -10.34
CA ILE A 133 -0.55 -17.54 -10.16
C ILE A 133 -1.30 -18.75 -9.57
N PRO A 134 -1.93 -18.62 -8.39
CA PRO A 134 -2.74 -19.71 -7.84
C PRO A 134 -3.85 -20.20 -8.79
N ASP A 135 -4.15 -21.50 -8.80
CA ASP A 135 -5.15 -22.15 -9.67
C ASP A 135 -6.53 -21.47 -9.63
N LYS A 136 -6.91 -20.91 -8.47
CA LYS A 136 -8.18 -20.19 -8.32
C LYS A 136 -8.23 -18.84 -9.05
N ASP A 137 -7.05 -18.28 -9.35
CA ASP A 137 -6.83 -17.00 -10.02
C ASP A 137 -6.22 -17.19 -11.43
N ASP A 138 -5.85 -18.43 -11.80
CA ASP A 138 -5.31 -18.76 -13.11
C ASP A 138 -6.43 -19.15 -14.10
N PRO A 139 -6.60 -18.41 -15.22
CA PRO A 139 -7.54 -18.78 -16.27
C PRO A 139 -7.18 -20.07 -17.03
N CYS A 140 -5.95 -20.55 -16.90
CA CYS A 140 -5.42 -21.72 -17.58
C CYS A 140 -4.59 -22.62 -16.60
N PRO A 141 -5.17 -23.18 -15.50
CA PRO A 141 -4.46 -23.85 -14.36
C PRO A 141 -3.60 -25.09 -14.67
N THR A 142 -3.54 -25.52 -15.93
CA THR A 142 -2.77 -26.71 -16.36
C THR A 142 -1.87 -26.35 -17.55
N GLY A 143 -1.59 -25.06 -17.72
CA GLY A 143 -0.74 -24.50 -18.74
C GLY A 143 0.73 -24.86 -18.52
N ASN A 144 1.64 -24.14 -19.15
CA ASN A 144 3.07 -24.31 -18.86
C ASN A 144 3.82 -22.98 -18.76
N ILE A 145 3.21 -21.85 -19.14
CA ILE A 145 3.80 -20.50 -19.12
C ILE A 145 2.67 -19.46 -19.24
N ASN A 146 2.29 -18.79 -18.13
CA ASN A 146 1.35 -17.66 -18.08
C ASN A 146 -0.01 -17.92 -18.76
N GLY A 147 -0.54 -19.13 -18.60
CA GLY A 147 -1.91 -19.46 -18.96
C GLY A 147 -2.38 -19.05 -20.36
N CYS A 148 -1.91 -19.77 -21.39
CA CYS A 148 -2.61 -20.14 -22.66
C CYS A 148 -1.68 -19.99 -23.90
N TYR A 149 -1.22 -21.10 -24.52
CA TYR A 149 -0.36 -21.07 -25.72
C TYR A 149 -1.09 -21.29 -27.06
N HIS A 150 -0.92 -20.30 -27.96
CA HIS A 150 -0.77 -20.32 -29.42
C HIS A 150 -1.45 -21.43 -30.27
N ASN A 151 -2.42 -20.98 -31.10
CA ASN A 151 -2.72 -21.38 -32.49
C ASN A 151 -4.22 -21.48 -32.84
N ASN A 152 -5.12 -20.91 -32.04
CA ASN A 152 -6.51 -20.72 -32.44
C ASN A 152 -6.94 -19.25 -32.28
N CYS A 153 -6.53 -18.38 -33.22
CA CYS A 153 -6.84 -16.94 -33.12
C CYS A 153 -8.37 -16.71 -32.97
N SER A 154 -9.24 -17.58 -33.50
CA SER A 154 -10.70 -17.43 -33.36
C SER A 154 -11.25 -17.61 -31.94
N GLU A 155 -10.61 -18.45 -31.12
CA GLU A 155 -10.99 -18.64 -29.72
C GLU A 155 -10.34 -17.58 -28.83
N VAL A 156 -9.12 -17.16 -29.17
CA VAL A 156 -8.47 -15.99 -28.58
C VAL A 156 -9.34 -14.75 -28.81
N TYR A 157 -9.82 -14.48 -30.03
CA TYR A 157 -10.68 -13.30 -30.29
C TYR A 157 -12.00 -13.35 -29.52
N LYS A 158 -12.64 -14.52 -29.37
CA LYS A 158 -13.84 -14.66 -28.55
C LYS A 158 -13.56 -14.39 -27.07
N LYS A 159 -12.47 -14.93 -26.53
CA LYS A 159 -12.04 -14.65 -25.16
C LYS A 159 -11.61 -13.20 -24.97
N GLU A 160 -11.01 -12.58 -25.98
CA GLU A 160 -10.60 -11.16 -25.97
C GLU A 160 -11.79 -10.21 -26.07
N GLU A 161 -12.82 -10.55 -26.85
CA GLU A 161 -14.11 -9.82 -26.88
C GLU A 161 -14.85 -9.97 -25.56
N GLU A 162 -14.95 -11.20 -25.01
CA GLU A 162 -15.52 -11.46 -23.69
C GLU A 162 -14.71 -10.75 -22.59
N ARG A 163 -13.37 -10.73 -22.69
CA ARG A 163 -12.47 -9.98 -21.81
C ARG A 163 -12.71 -8.48 -21.91
N LEU A 164 -12.85 -7.93 -23.11
CA LEU A 164 -13.14 -6.51 -23.30
C LEU A 164 -14.50 -6.16 -22.69
N GLU A 165 -15.49 -7.04 -22.85
CA GLU A 165 -16.81 -6.85 -22.28
C GLU A 165 -16.78 -6.98 -20.74
N ASN A 166 -16.03 -7.95 -20.20
CA ASN A 166 -15.82 -8.10 -18.75
C ASN A 166 -15.05 -6.93 -18.17
N PHE A 167 -13.97 -6.48 -18.81
CA PHE A 167 -13.25 -5.27 -18.40
C PHE A 167 -14.18 -4.06 -18.47
N LYS A 168 -14.95 -3.87 -19.54
CA LYS A 168 -15.95 -2.79 -19.61
C LYS A 168 -16.97 -2.93 -18.49
N ASN A 169 -17.39 -4.14 -18.14
CA ASN A 169 -18.36 -4.42 -17.07
C ASN A 169 -17.78 -4.12 -15.68
N GLU A 170 -16.56 -4.58 -15.39
CA GLU A 170 -15.82 -4.31 -14.16
C GLU A 170 -15.41 -2.83 -14.06
N SER A 171 -15.12 -2.22 -15.21
CA SER A 171 -14.73 -0.81 -15.33
C SER A 171 -15.89 0.15 -15.52
N LYS A 172 -17.14 -0.32 -15.53
CA LYS A 172 -18.33 0.56 -15.55
C LYS A 172 -18.35 1.51 -14.35
N ASP A 173 -17.80 1.07 -13.23
CA ASP A 173 -17.67 1.84 -12.00
C ASP A 173 -16.23 2.28 -11.69
N VAL A 174 -15.27 1.95 -12.57
CA VAL A 174 -13.87 2.36 -12.39
C VAL A 174 -13.75 3.86 -12.67
N ASN A 175 -13.39 4.59 -11.62
CA ASN A 175 -13.14 6.01 -11.72
C ASN A 175 -11.78 6.27 -12.41
N PHE A 176 -11.79 6.44 -13.73
CA PHE A 176 -10.61 6.81 -14.52
C PHE A 176 -10.08 8.21 -14.20
N GLU A 177 -10.88 9.08 -13.59
CA GLU A 177 -10.42 10.40 -13.12
C GLU A 177 -9.32 10.24 -12.05
N LYS A 178 -9.49 9.26 -11.13
CA LYS A 178 -8.46 8.95 -10.13
C LYS A 178 -7.15 8.50 -10.79
N LEU A 179 -7.23 7.62 -11.79
CA LEU A 179 -6.05 7.18 -12.54
C LEU A 179 -5.39 8.36 -13.26
N THR A 180 -6.16 9.18 -13.96
CA THR A 180 -5.68 10.39 -14.65
C THR A 180 -4.94 11.31 -13.69
N ASN A 181 -5.53 11.60 -12.52
CA ASN A 181 -4.92 12.46 -11.51
C ASN A 181 -3.60 11.86 -10.98
N LYS A 182 -3.54 10.54 -10.79
CA LYS A 182 -2.32 9.82 -10.37
C LYS A 182 -1.23 9.89 -11.44
N ILE A 183 -1.58 9.64 -12.70
CA ILE A 183 -0.66 9.72 -13.85
C ILE A 183 -0.08 11.13 -13.97
N ILE A 184 -0.91 12.16 -13.75
CA ILE A 184 -0.46 13.56 -13.77
C ILE A 184 0.45 13.85 -12.57
N SER A 185 0.13 13.38 -11.36
CA SER A 185 0.98 13.62 -10.19
C SER A 185 2.37 13.01 -10.31
N ASP A 186 2.50 11.93 -11.07
CA ASP A 186 3.75 11.19 -11.28
C ASP A 186 4.65 11.82 -12.35
N ILE A 187 4.21 12.90 -13.01
CA ILE A 187 5.05 13.64 -13.98
C ILE A 187 6.23 14.32 -13.27
N ASP A 188 7.44 14.05 -13.76
CA ASP A 188 8.67 14.66 -13.23
C ASP A 188 8.78 16.15 -13.59
N LYS A 189 8.47 16.98 -12.60
CA LYS A 189 8.54 18.45 -12.69
C LYS A 189 9.97 18.96 -12.87
N SER A 190 10.97 18.23 -12.40
CA SER A 190 12.36 18.68 -12.37
C SER A 190 13.04 18.61 -13.75
N PHE A 191 12.45 17.88 -14.69
CA PHE A 191 13.05 17.71 -16.01
C PHE A 191 12.98 18.98 -16.89
N TYR A 192 11.96 19.82 -16.70
CA TYR A 192 11.66 20.97 -17.58
C TYR A 192 11.89 22.35 -16.94
N LEU A 193 12.75 22.45 -15.90
CA LEU A 193 12.89 23.65 -15.06
C LEU A 193 12.90 24.98 -15.84
N ASP A 194 13.67 25.08 -16.93
CA ASP A 194 13.85 26.33 -17.69
C ASP A 194 13.27 26.32 -19.11
N LYS A 195 12.40 25.36 -19.45
CA LYS A 195 11.85 25.22 -20.81
C LYS A 195 10.33 25.30 -20.83
N ASP A 196 9.77 25.94 -21.86
CA ASP A 196 8.36 25.77 -22.23
C ASP A 196 8.15 24.36 -22.80
N LEU A 197 6.93 23.83 -22.67
CA LEU A 197 6.65 22.42 -22.93
C LEU A 197 5.74 22.21 -24.14
N ILE A 198 6.19 21.37 -25.05
CA ILE A 198 5.33 20.73 -26.05
C ILE A 198 4.90 19.38 -25.49
N VAL A 199 3.61 19.13 -25.44
CA VAL A 199 3.05 17.85 -25.06
C VAL A 199 2.62 17.14 -26.32
N LEU A 200 3.27 16.00 -26.62
CA LEU A 200 2.81 15.16 -27.72
C LEU A 200 1.77 14.18 -27.20
N THR A 201 0.59 14.25 -27.81
CA THR A 201 -0.45 13.28 -27.58
C THR A 201 -0.22 12.12 -28.55
N SER A 202 0.05 10.93 -28.02
CA SER A 202 0.10 9.71 -28.81
C SER A 202 -1.19 8.93 -28.62
N TYR A 203 -1.80 8.50 -29.72
CA TYR A 203 -2.89 7.54 -29.71
C TYR A 203 -2.31 6.16 -30.00
N ILE A 204 -2.26 5.29 -28.99
CA ILE A 204 -1.89 3.89 -29.17
C ILE A 204 -3.19 3.07 -29.17
N LEU A 205 -3.44 2.37 -30.27
CA LEU A 205 -4.59 1.47 -30.48
C LEU A 205 -4.31 0.03 -30.02
N ALA A 206 -3.15 -0.23 -29.43
CA ALA A 206 -2.68 -1.58 -29.19
C ALA A 206 -2.74 -1.95 -27.71
N ILE A 207 -3.39 -3.08 -27.43
CA ILE A 207 -3.11 -3.91 -26.25
C ILE A 207 -1.87 -4.75 -26.63
N GLU A 208 -0.83 -4.75 -25.80
CA GLU A 208 0.31 -5.65 -26.02
C GLU A 208 -0.13 -7.08 -25.69
N ALA A 209 -0.78 -7.74 -26.65
CA ALA A 209 -0.81 -9.18 -26.66
C ALA A 209 0.61 -9.63 -27.04
N LYS A 210 1.26 -10.48 -26.23
CA LYS A 210 2.39 -11.30 -26.68
C LYS A 210 1.95 -12.34 -27.72
N ALA A 211 1.00 -11.99 -28.61
CA ALA A 211 0.54 -12.83 -29.69
C ALA A 211 1.50 -12.65 -30.87
N GLY A 212 2.53 -13.48 -30.92
CA GLY A 212 3.15 -13.80 -32.20
C GLY A 212 2.07 -14.16 -33.22
N ASP A 213 1.99 -13.38 -34.30
CA ASP A 213 1.18 -13.58 -35.52
C ASP A 213 -0.32 -13.24 -35.58
N CYS A 214 -1.08 -12.99 -34.51
CA CYS A 214 -2.50 -12.57 -34.64
C CYS A 214 -2.62 -11.02 -34.79
N ARG A 215 -2.20 -10.46 -35.94
CA ARG A 215 -2.05 -9.00 -36.16
C ARG A 215 -3.32 -8.18 -36.49
N ARG A 216 -4.50 -8.79 -36.62
CA ARG A 216 -5.61 -8.12 -37.35
C ARG A 216 -6.79 -7.60 -36.54
N GLU A 217 -7.03 -8.04 -35.31
CA GLU A 217 -8.17 -7.55 -34.52
C GLU A 217 -7.75 -7.40 -33.06
N ASN A 218 -7.04 -6.31 -32.77
CA ASN A 218 -6.72 -5.93 -31.41
C ASN A 218 -7.89 -5.10 -30.86
N PRO A 219 -8.57 -5.52 -29.78
CA PRO A 219 -9.64 -4.71 -29.20
C PRO A 219 -9.10 -3.35 -28.75
N ALA A 220 -9.92 -2.31 -28.90
CA ALA A 220 -9.51 -0.96 -28.52
C ALA A 220 -9.21 -0.89 -27.01
N PRO A 221 -8.10 -0.27 -26.58
CA PRO A 221 -7.76 -0.14 -25.17
C PRO A 221 -8.82 0.66 -24.42
N VAL A 222 -9.16 0.23 -23.21
CA VAL A 222 -10.23 0.87 -22.42
C VAL A 222 -9.76 2.16 -21.76
N TYR A 223 -8.49 2.23 -21.35
CA TYR A 223 -7.84 3.49 -21.01
C TYR A 223 -6.81 3.86 -22.06
N ASN A 224 -6.97 5.03 -22.70
CA ASN A 224 -6.10 5.42 -23.80
C ASN A 224 -5.98 6.95 -23.88
N GLY A 225 -5.20 7.42 -24.85
CA GLY A 225 -4.97 8.86 -25.04
C GLY A 225 -6.26 9.68 -25.20
N LYS A 226 -7.35 9.13 -25.74
CA LYS A 226 -8.64 9.82 -25.87
C LYS A 226 -9.26 10.13 -24.50
N ASN A 227 -9.14 9.21 -23.54
CA ASN A 227 -9.73 9.35 -22.21
C ASN A 227 -8.83 10.16 -21.27
N PHE A 228 -7.51 10.14 -21.50
CA PHE A 228 -6.55 10.90 -20.71
C PHE A 228 -6.44 12.36 -21.14
N TRP A 229 -6.31 12.64 -22.45
CA TRP A 229 -6.07 13.99 -22.96
C TRP A 229 -7.36 14.82 -23.04
N THR A 230 -7.90 15.16 -21.87
CA THR A 230 -9.01 16.13 -21.70
C THR A 230 -8.47 17.53 -21.44
N ILE A 231 -9.32 18.56 -21.60
CA ILE A 231 -8.97 19.94 -21.24
C ILE A 231 -8.55 20.04 -19.77
N ASP A 232 -9.23 19.32 -18.87
CA ASP A 232 -8.91 19.32 -17.45
C ASP A 232 -7.57 18.67 -17.16
N ALA A 233 -7.24 17.55 -17.80
CA ALA A 233 -5.92 16.93 -17.67
C ALA A 233 -4.81 17.88 -18.13
N ILE A 234 -5.00 18.55 -19.28
CA ILE A 234 -4.05 19.55 -19.78
C ILE A 234 -3.89 20.70 -18.79
N ASN A 235 -4.99 21.19 -18.21
CA ASN A 235 -4.96 22.25 -17.20
C ASN A 235 -4.20 21.83 -15.95
N GLN A 236 -4.45 20.61 -15.48
CA GLN A 236 -3.75 20.06 -14.32
C GLN A 236 -2.24 19.92 -14.60
N ILE A 237 -1.84 19.42 -15.77
CA ILE A 237 -0.42 19.32 -16.15
C ILE A 237 0.21 20.72 -16.25
N SER A 238 -0.51 21.69 -16.83
CA SER A 238 -0.06 23.08 -16.93
C SER A 238 0.17 23.71 -15.55
N ASP A 239 -0.79 23.54 -14.65
CA ASP A 239 -0.71 24.03 -13.27
C ASP A 239 0.38 23.29 -12.47
N LEU A 240 0.55 21.98 -12.68
CA LEU A 240 1.56 21.12 -12.05
C LEU A 240 2.98 21.56 -12.40
N LEU A 241 3.23 21.80 -13.70
CA LEU A 241 4.54 22.15 -14.23
C LEU A 241 4.81 23.66 -14.20
N ARG A 242 3.75 24.47 -14.05
CA ARG A 242 3.76 25.94 -14.20
C ARG A 242 4.31 26.37 -15.57
N LYS A 243 3.90 25.67 -16.63
CA LYS A 243 4.38 25.87 -18.00
C LYS A 243 3.24 26.14 -18.96
N ASN A 244 3.52 26.88 -20.02
CA ASN A 244 2.64 26.89 -21.19
C ASN A 244 2.74 25.52 -21.86
N ILE A 245 1.59 24.94 -22.19
CA ILE A 245 1.51 23.68 -22.92
C ILE A 245 1.04 23.98 -24.35
N SER A 246 1.82 23.49 -25.31
CA SER A 246 1.38 23.36 -26.69
C SER A 246 1.14 21.90 -27.00
N LEU A 247 -0.01 21.57 -27.61
CA LEU A 247 -0.31 20.21 -28.03
C LEU A 247 0.25 19.96 -29.42
N GLY A 248 1.04 18.90 -29.57
CA GLY A 248 1.43 18.35 -30.87
C GLY A 248 0.89 16.93 -31.03
N SER A 249 0.60 16.51 -32.26
CA SER A 249 0.30 15.10 -32.56
C SER A 249 1.49 14.46 -33.26
N ALA A 250 1.84 13.23 -32.85
CA ALA A 250 2.89 12.44 -33.50
C ALA A 250 2.40 11.65 -34.74
N TYR A 251 1.09 11.47 -34.93
CA TYR A 251 0.50 10.69 -36.04
C TYR A 251 -0.88 11.21 -36.47
N GLN A 252 -1.22 11.01 -37.75
CA GLN A 252 -2.47 11.48 -38.36
C GLN A 252 -3.72 10.86 -37.69
N SER A 253 -4.71 11.70 -37.35
CA SER A 253 -6.10 11.39 -36.96
C SER A 253 -6.44 11.21 -35.47
N PHE A 254 -6.26 12.26 -34.65
CA PHE A 254 -7.04 12.56 -33.47
C PHE A 254 -8.34 13.32 -33.80
N SER A 255 -9.45 12.86 -33.23
CA SER A 255 -10.64 13.65 -32.91
C SER A 255 -11.11 13.24 -31.51
N SER A 256 -10.61 13.91 -30.47
CA SER A 256 -11.41 14.03 -29.25
C SER A 256 -12.54 15.01 -29.58
N PRO A 257 -13.80 14.73 -29.23
CA PRO A 257 -14.90 15.64 -29.51
C PRO A 257 -14.67 17.05 -28.94
N ASP A 258 -13.81 17.19 -27.92
CA ASP A 258 -13.52 18.44 -27.24
C ASP A 258 -12.19 19.10 -27.67
N ILE A 259 -11.36 18.43 -28.47
CA ILE A 259 -10.02 18.93 -28.88
C ILE A 259 -9.77 18.65 -30.36
N ASP A 260 -9.98 19.67 -31.19
CA ASP A 260 -9.56 19.69 -32.60
C ASP A 260 -8.06 20.03 -32.69
N ILE A 261 -7.24 19.07 -33.12
CA ILE A 261 -5.81 19.25 -33.36
C ILE A 261 -5.58 19.40 -34.88
N GLU A 262 -5.12 20.56 -35.33
CA GLU A 262 -4.79 20.83 -36.73
C GLU A 262 -3.43 20.19 -37.08
N TYR A 263 -3.37 19.34 -38.11
CA TYR A 263 -2.16 18.59 -38.50
C TYR A 263 -1.08 19.45 -39.13
N ASN A 264 0.18 19.10 -38.86
CA ASN A 264 1.29 19.44 -39.73
C ASN A 264 2.13 18.17 -39.98
N SER A 265 2.14 17.68 -41.21
CA SER A 265 2.78 16.41 -41.61
C SER A 265 4.30 16.48 -41.69
N ASP A 266 4.87 17.67 -41.62
CA ASP A 266 6.29 17.87 -41.44
C ASP A 266 6.53 18.12 -39.95
N PHE A 267 7.41 17.33 -39.32
CA PHE A 267 7.94 17.62 -37.97
C PHE A 267 8.56 19.03 -37.83
N SER A 268 8.63 19.82 -38.92
CA SER A 268 8.79 21.26 -38.87
C SER A 268 7.54 21.93 -38.30
N LEU A 269 7.66 22.53 -37.11
CA LEU A 269 6.64 23.31 -36.39
C LEU A 269 6.23 24.61 -37.14
N LYS A 270 5.97 24.55 -38.45
CA LYS A 270 5.69 25.71 -39.31
C LYS A 270 4.36 26.41 -38.99
N ASN A 271 3.45 25.77 -38.24
CA ASN A 271 2.10 26.29 -37.97
C ASN A 271 1.59 25.96 -36.55
N VAL A 272 2.37 26.18 -35.49
CA VAL A 272 1.86 26.11 -34.09
C VAL A 272 1.13 27.40 -33.71
N SER A 273 0.36 27.98 -34.63
CA SER A 273 -0.16 29.35 -34.50
C SER A 273 -1.54 29.45 -33.84
N LYS A 274 -2.16 28.34 -33.39
CA LYS A 274 -3.54 28.36 -32.89
C LYS A 274 -3.84 27.82 -31.49
N PHE A 275 -2.93 27.12 -30.82
CA PHE A 275 -3.28 26.54 -29.50
C PHE A 275 -2.18 26.77 -28.46
N ALA A 276 -2.15 28.00 -27.95
CA ALA A 276 -1.54 28.32 -26.67
C ALA A 276 -2.68 28.38 -25.64
N TYR A 277 -2.87 27.32 -24.85
CA TYR A 277 -3.83 27.39 -23.75
C TYR A 277 -3.30 28.42 -22.74
N LYS A 278 -4.01 29.56 -22.66
CA LYS A 278 -3.62 30.75 -21.94
C LYS A 278 -4.31 30.77 -20.59
N LYS A 279 -3.62 30.33 -19.53
CA LYS A 279 -3.97 30.72 -18.16
C LYS A 279 -2.94 31.75 -17.70
N ASN A 280 -3.40 32.87 -17.15
CA ASN A 280 -2.64 34.08 -16.80
C ASN A 280 -1.46 33.84 -15.84
N ILE A 281 -0.37 33.21 -16.29
CA ILE A 281 0.91 33.15 -15.57
C ILE A 281 1.76 34.32 -16.09
N LYS A 282 1.84 35.38 -15.29
CA LYS A 282 2.42 36.69 -15.65
C LYS A 282 3.92 36.71 -15.99
N HIS A 283 4.63 35.59 -16.00
CA HIS A 283 6.10 35.62 -15.96
C HIS A 283 6.87 34.74 -16.96
N LEU A 284 6.28 34.29 -18.06
CA LEU A 284 7.04 33.56 -19.08
C LEU A 284 6.84 34.21 -20.44
N GLN A 285 7.95 34.47 -21.14
CA GLN A 285 7.95 35.00 -22.49
C GLN A 285 7.09 34.08 -23.34
N THR A 286 5.94 34.59 -23.76
CA THR A 286 5.05 33.95 -24.72
C THR A 286 5.91 33.32 -25.81
N LEU A 287 5.70 32.05 -26.17
CA LEU A 287 6.15 31.48 -27.44
C LEU A 287 5.78 32.52 -28.50
N LYS A 288 6.75 33.35 -28.90
CA LYS A 288 6.47 34.52 -29.72
C LYS A 288 5.96 33.98 -31.03
N LYS A 289 4.92 34.63 -31.59
CA LYS A 289 4.53 34.39 -32.97
C LYS A 289 5.77 34.52 -33.85
N VAL A 290 6.24 33.39 -34.32
CA VAL A 290 7.24 33.30 -35.37
C VAL A 290 6.49 33.65 -36.64
N ASN A 291 6.76 34.83 -37.18
CA ASN A 291 6.36 35.15 -38.53
C ASN A 291 6.98 34.12 -39.47
N GLN A 292 6.27 33.77 -40.54
CA GLN A 292 6.60 32.71 -41.53
C GLN A 292 8.02 32.80 -42.15
N SER A 293 8.81 33.82 -41.84
CA SER A 293 10.17 34.04 -42.34
C SER A 293 11.28 33.95 -41.30
N GLU A 294 11.03 33.96 -39.98
CA GLU A 294 12.12 34.03 -38.98
C GLU A 294 11.81 33.33 -37.64
N GLY A 295 12.38 32.13 -37.48
CA GLY A 295 12.82 31.58 -36.18
C GLY A 295 12.00 30.41 -35.66
N PHE A 296 12.51 29.18 -35.69
CA PHE A 296 11.91 28.07 -34.94
C PHE A 296 11.94 28.38 -33.44
N THR A 297 11.04 27.78 -32.64
CA THR A 297 11.26 27.74 -31.19
C THR A 297 12.44 26.80 -30.95
N ASP A 298 13.65 27.37 -30.92
CA ASP A 298 14.88 26.61 -30.90
C ASP A 298 15.16 25.91 -29.56
N ASN A 299 14.32 26.09 -28.54
CA ASN A 299 14.62 25.55 -27.21
C ASN A 299 13.36 25.24 -26.40
N TYR A 300 12.96 23.97 -26.35
CA TYR A 300 11.74 23.53 -25.68
C TYR A 300 11.89 22.13 -25.07
N GLY A 301 11.06 21.83 -24.08
CA GLY A 301 10.86 20.49 -23.56
C GLY A 301 9.76 19.77 -24.33
N MET A 302 9.82 18.46 -24.40
CA MET A 302 8.80 17.61 -25.01
C MET A 302 8.42 16.47 -24.08
N LEU A 303 7.15 16.40 -23.71
CA LEU A 303 6.56 15.32 -22.91
C LEU A 303 5.67 14.46 -23.80
N MET A 304 5.91 13.14 -23.81
CA MET A 304 5.02 12.16 -24.41
C MET A 304 4.55 11.20 -23.33
N ILE A 305 3.26 10.84 -23.34
CA ILE A 305 2.68 9.85 -22.44
C ILE A 305 1.96 8.81 -23.28
N THR A 306 2.45 7.58 -23.21
CA THR A 306 1.93 6.41 -23.93
C THR A 306 1.28 5.44 -22.95
N PHE A 307 0.16 4.83 -23.36
CA PHE A 307 -0.62 3.92 -22.55
C PHE A 307 -0.70 2.55 -23.22
N THR A 308 -0.38 1.50 -22.47
CA THR A 308 -0.59 0.10 -22.85
C THR A 308 -1.49 -0.54 -21.79
N ASN A 309 -2.52 -1.27 -22.22
CA ASN A 309 -3.44 -1.94 -21.30
C ASN A 309 -3.09 -3.42 -21.26
N GLU A 310 -3.21 -4.05 -20.09
CA GLU A 310 -3.01 -5.49 -19.88
C GLU A 310 -4.16 -6.09 -19.07
N LEU A 311 -4.16 -7.42 -18.96
CA LEU A 311 -5.07 -8.18 -18.10
C LEU A 311 -4.96 -7.77 -16.62
N GLY A 312 -5.98 -8.11 -15.82
CA GLY A 312 -5.97 -7.88 -14.38
C GLY A 312 -6.13 -6.41 -13.98
N ASN A 313 -6.84 -5.61 -14.79
CA ASN A 313 -7.01 -4.16 -14.59
C ASN A 313 -5.70 -3.37 -14.56
N ILE A 314 -4.75 -3.76 -15.42
CA ILE A 314 -3.43 -3.15 -15.50
C ILE A 314 -3.36 -2.10 -16.62
N VAL A 315 -2.86 -0.91 -16.27
CA VAL A 315 -2.49 0.14 -17.22
C VAL A 315 -1.00 0.43 -17.06
N LYS A 316 -0.23 0.14 -18.10
CA LYS A 316 1.18 0.52 -18.22
C LYS A 316 1.26 1.90 -18.83
N VAL A 317 1.94 2.80 -18.14
CA VAL A 317 2.17 4.17 -18.57
C VAL A 317 3.64 4.35 -18.82
N HIS A 318 3.99 4.83 -20.00
CA HIS A 318 5.35 5.17 -20.35
C HIS A 318 5.42 6.66 -20.67
N TYR A 319 6.25 7.35 -19.89
CA TYR A 319 6.56 8.76 -20.03
C TYR A 319 7.89 8.90 -20.77
N THR A 320 7.90 9.70 -21.83
CA THR A 320 9.13 10.09 -22.52
C THR A 320 9.32 11.59 -22.38
N TYR A 321 10.44 11.96 -21.78
CA TYR A 321 10.85 13.34 -21.56
C TYR A 321 12.03 13.68 -22.45
N ILE A 322 11.96 14.76 -23.22
CA ILE A 322 13.02 15.17 -24.15
C ILE A 322 13.28 16.67 -24.01
N LEU A 323 14.54 17.08 -23.98
CA LEU A 323 14.94 18.47 -24.17
C LEU A 323 15.52 18.67 -25.57
N ILE A 324 15.01 19.66 -26.28
CA ILE A 324 15.39 19.97 -27.67
C ILE A 324 16.05 21.33 -27.73
N ASN A 325 17.19 21.41 -28.43
CA ASN A 325 17.88 22.65 -28.75
C ASN A 325 18.21 22.68 -30.25
N ARG A 326 17.81 23.73 -30.98
CA ARG A 326 17.96 23.88 -32.44
C ARG A 326 17.53 22.63 -33.21
N ALA A 327 16.34 22.11 -32.89
CA ALA A 327 15.76 20.88 -33.43
C ALA A 327 16.55 19.57 -33.15
N LYS A 328 17.63 19.61 -32.35
CA LYS A 328 18.37 18.41 -31.93
C LYS A 328 18.02 18.05 -30.47
N PRO A 329 17.61 16.80 -30.18
CA PRO A 329 17.42 16.35 -28.80
C PRO A 329 18.78 16.17 -28.12
N PHE A 330 18.93 16.67 -26.89
CA PHE A 330 20.19 16.60 -26.15
C PHE A 330 20.09 15.89 -24.79
N ARG A 331 18.87 15.74 -24.27
CA ARG A 331 18.59 14.98 -23.05
C ARG A 331 17.29 14.20 -23.23
N LYS A 332 17.30 12.92 -22.85
CA LYS A 332 16.12 12.05 -22.87
C LYS A 332 16.01 11.30 -21.54
N LYS A 333 14.81 11.23 -20.98
CA LYS A 333 14.45 10.38 -19.84
C LYS A 333 13.21 9.58 -20.19
N GLU A 334 13.19 8.32 -19.81
CA GLU A 334 12.07 7.39 -19.98
C GLU A 334 11.68 6.83 -18.62
N VAL A 335 10.39 6.86 -18.31
CA VAL A 335 9.84 6.32 -17.06
C VAL A 335 8.68 5.41 -17.41
N HIS A 336 8.70 4.19 -16.89
CA HIS A 336 7.62 3.21 -17.04
C HIS A 336 7.00 2.96 -15.68
N ILE A 337 5.68 3.12 -15.58
CA ILE A 337 4.90 2.86 -14.36
C ILE A 337 3.78 1.88 -14.71
N VAL A 338 3.61 0.85 -13.88
CA VAL A 338 2.54 -0.13 -14.01
C VAL A 338 1.51 0.11 -12.92
N TYR A 339 0.29 0.50 -13.31
CA TYR A 339 -0.82 0.68 -12.39
C TYR A 339 -1.76 -0.52 -12.47
N GLN A 340 -2.27 -0.97 -11.32
CA GLN A 340 -3.31 -1.99 -11.26
C GLN A 340 -4.48 -1.51 -10.40
N TYR A 341 -5.71 -1.71 -10.88
CA TYR A 341 -6.90 -1.44 -10.08
C TYR A 341 -7.21 -2.64 -9.18
N LEU A 342 -7.08 -2.44 -7.87
CA LEU A 342 -7.33 -3.46 -6.85
C LEU A 342 -8.14 -2.84 -5.70
N SER A 343 -9.17 -3.54 -5.23
CA SER A 343 -9.94 -3.14 -4.05
C SER A 343 -10.50 -1.70 -4.11
N ASN A 344 -11.00 -1.29 -5.28
CA ASN A 344 -11.53 0.05 -5.56
C ASN A 344 -10.51 1.21 -5.58
N ASP A 345 -9.22 0.92 -5.78
CA ASP A 345 -8.18 1.94 -5.93
C ASP A 345 -7.06 1.55 -6.91
N TRP A 346 -6.34 2.54 -7.44
CA TRP A 346 -5.21 2.34 -8.35
C TRP A 346 -3.89 2.25 -7.59
N LYS A 347 -3.28 1.06 -7.58
CA LYS A 347 -1.99 0.78 -6.95
C LYS A 347 -0.86 0.77 -7.97
N ILE A 348 0.35 1.15 -7.55
CA ILE A 348 1.56 1.02 -8.38
C ILE A 348 2.14 -0.37 -8.11
N LEU A 349 2.33 -1.16 -9.16
CA LEU A 349 2.99 -2.47 -9.08
C LEU A 349 4.50 -2.35 -9.31
N GLU A 350 4.88 -1.50 -10.27
CA GLU A 350 6.27 -1.41 -10.72
C GLU A 350 6.57 0.00 -11.22
N THR A 351 7.80 0.47 -11.00
CA THR A 351 8.35 1.68 -11.60
C THR A 351 9.77 1.40 -12.10
N LYS A 352 10.04 1.73 -13.36
CA LYS A 352 11.36 1.62 -14.02
C LYS A 352 11.73 2.96 -14.64
N GLU A 353 12.96 3.41 -14.45
CA GLU A 353 13.45 4.70 -14.98
C GLU A 353 14.80 4.54 -15.69
N GLU A 354 14.93 5.16 -16.86
CA GLU A 354 16.17 5.27 -17.61
C GLU A 354 16.43 6.73 -18.04
N GLU A 355 17.65 7.22 -17.84
CA GLU A 355 18.05 8.57 -18.29
C GLU A 355 19.32 8.52 -19.17
N LYS A 356 19.28 9.20 -20.31
CA LYS A 356 20.38 9.24 -21.30
C LYS A 356 20.68 10.68 -21.72
N LYS A 357 21.94 11.10 -21.55
CA LYS A 357 22.49 12.31 -22.20
C LYS A 357 22.83 11.98 -23.65
N ILE A 358 22.27 12.72 -24.61
CA ILE A 358 22.53 12.51 -26.03
C ILE A 358 23.74 13.37 -26.40
N LYS A 359 24.80 12.75 -26.90
CA LYS A 359 25.94 13.51 -27.47
C LYS A 359 25.43 14.25 -28.69
N ILE A 360 25.50 15.57 -28.66
CA ILE A 360 25.29 16.40 -29.85
C ILE A 360 26.64 16.49 -30.52
N ASP A 361 26.81 15.85 -31.68
CA ASP A 361 27.97 16.14 -32.52
C ASP A 361 27.80 17.58 -33.04
N GLU A 362 28.74 18.45 -32.65
CA GLU A 362 28.85 19.83 -33.13
C GLU A 362 29.39 19.79 -34.56
N ASP A 363 28.47 19.83 -35.53
CA ASP A 363 28.78 20.14 -36.94
C ASP A 363 28.50 21.62 -37.24
#